data_AF-A0A356A4S2-F1
#
_entry.id   AF-A0A356A4S2-F1
#
_cell.length_a   1.000
_cell.length_b   1.000
_cell.length_c   1.000
_cell.angle_alpha   90.00
_cell.angle_beta   90.00
_cell.angle_gamma   90.00
#
_symmetry.space_group_name_H-M   'P 1'
#
loop_
_entity.id
_entity.type
_entity.pdbx_description
1 polymer ?
#
loop_
_entity_poly.entity_id
_entity_poly.type
_entity_poly.pdbx_seq_one_letter_code
_entity_poly.pdbx_strand_id
1 'polypeptide(L)'
;MPRFVFLYTDAVIWLVMLVIVLYAWHARRTPELAAKWKKLASNKTALFCAGLLSVFFTVALTDSLHFRPRLETPISQAVIYAPKTVSVLDFYVAEHIAGTERSYSAPFSLFDWDKTTEIVDDKPVRRFARLTGASPTVLPEGKTRALWSDFGRGVATGSGLSLSLLAIVAALRRRRSESIFQSARRLVGDKNPLSPVLWVWMGAFFVVGLLWALWPSWHIFGTDAVGNDVLLSALKSVRTGVVIGTLATFCMLPPAILLGITAGYFKGWID
;
A
#
# COMPACT_ATOMS: atom_id res chain seq x y z
N MET A 1 -9.30 4.87 -25.28
CA MET A 1 -9.64 4.92 -23.84
C MET A 1 -9.68 3.50 -23.29
N PRO A 2 -9.10 3.24 -22.10
CA PRO A 2 -9.15 1.92 -21.46
C PRO A 2 -10.60 1.55 -21.11
N ARG A 3 -10.92 0.25 -21.10
CA ARG A 3 -12.26 -0.23 -20.70
C ARG A 3 -12.24 -0.57 -19.22
N PHE A 4 -13.00 0.17 -18.41
CA PHE A 4 -13.18 -0.13 -16.99
C PHE A 4 -13.96 -1.44 -16.83
N VAL A 5 -13.52 -2.29 -15.91
CA VAL A 5 -14.17 -3.55 -15.57
C VAL A 5 -14.46 -3.50 -14.07
N PHE A 6 -15.72 -3.65 -13.69
CA PHE A 6 -16.12 -3.73 -12.30
C PHE A 6 -16.17 -5.19 -11.88
N LEU A 7 -15.30 -5.60 -10.96
CA LEU A 7 -15.38 -6.90 -10.30
C LEU A 7 -16.29 -6.81 -9.07
N TYR A 8 -16.93 -7.92 -8.69
CA TYR A 8 -17.79 -7.97 -7.49
C TYR A 8 -17.01 -7.59 -6.21
N THR A 9 -15.74 -7.98 -6.14
CA THR A 9 -14.85 -7.62 -5.03
C THR A 9 -14.64 -6.12 -4.92
N ASP A 10 -14.57 -5.42 -6.06
CA ASP A 10 -14.40 -3.97 -6.10
C ASP A 10 -15.67 -3.29 -5.57
N ALA A 11 -16.84 -3.80 -5.96
CA ALA A 11 -18.13 -3.27 -5.52
C ALA A 11 -18.28 -3.31 -3.99
N VAL A 12 -17.79 -4.37 -3.33
CA VAL A 12 -17.82 -4.47 -1.87
C VAL A 12 -16.98 -3.37 -1.22
N ILE A 13 -15.77 -3.11 -1.72
CA ILE A 13 -14.89 -2.07 -1.16
C ILE A 13 -15.49 -0.68 -1.37
N TRP A 14 -16.02 -0.41 -2.56
CA TRP A 14 -16.70 0.85 -2.85
C TRP A 14 -17.95 1.04 -2.00
N LEU A 15 -18.72 -0.02 -1.74
CA LEU A 15 -19.87 0.01 -0.84
C LEU A 15 -19.46 0.32 0.60
N VAL A 16 -18.42 -0.35 1.12
CA VAL A 16 -17.87 -0.09 2.46
C VAL A 16 -17.43 1.38 2.57
N MET A 17 -16.71 1.88 1.57
CA MET A 17 -16.30 3.29 1.54
C MET A 17 -17.49 4.25 1.48
N LEU A 18 -18.52 3.94 0.69
CA LEU A 18 -19.75 4.74 0.63
C LEU A 18 -20.43 4.79 2.01
N VAL A 19 -20.58 3.66 2.69
CA VAL A 19 -21.15 3.59 4.04
C VAL A 19 -20.34 4.42 5.04
N ILE A 20 -19.01 4.33 5.01
CA ILE A 20 -18.12 5.12 5.88
C ILE A 20 -18.31 6.62 5.61
N VAL A 21 -18.36 7.04 4.35
CA VAL A 21 -18.52 8.45 3.97
C VAL A 21 -19.90 8.98 4.37
N LEU A 22 -20.96 8.21 4.11
CA LEU A 22 -22.33 8.57 4.51
C LEU A 22 -22.46 8.67 6.04
N TYR A 23 -21.88 7.72 6.76
CA TYR A 23 -21.85 7.76 8.22
C TYR A 23 -21.06 8.96 8.75
N ALA A 24 -19.87 9.24 8.20
CA ALA A 24 -19.07 10.39 8.59
C ALA A 24 -19.80 11.71 8.31
N TRP A 25 -20.52 11.79 7.19
CA TRP A 25 -21.34 12.95 6.85
C TRP A 25 -22.52 13.13 7.82
N HIS A 26 -23.23 12.04 8.12
CA HIS A 26 -24.30 12.03 9.12
C HIS A 26 -23.78 12.44 10.50
N ALA A 27 -22.70 11.82 10.98
CA ALA A 27 -22.08 12.08 12.28
C ALA A 27 -21.60 13.53 12.42
N ARG A 28 -21.15 14.17 11.32
CA ARG A 28 -20.75 15.58 11.31
C ARG A 28 -21.93 16.55 11.39
N ARG A 29 -23.13 16.14 10.92
CA ARG A 29 -24.35 16.96 10.97
C ARG A 29 -25.09 16.86 12.31
N THR A 30 -25.00 15.72 12.98
CA THR A 30 -25.62 15.49 14.29
C THR A 30 -24.72 16.01 15.42
N PRO A 31 -25.15 17.00 16.23
CA PRO A 31 -24.31 17.61 17.26
C PRO A 31 -23.78 16.60 18.31
N GLU A 32 -24.60 15.63 18.70
CA GLU A 32 -24.24 14.62 19.69
C GLU A 32 -23.12 13.68 19.18
N LEU A 33 -23.24 13.16 17.96
CA LEU A 33 -22.20 12.29 17.39
C LEU A 33 -20.92 13.10 17.13
N ALA A 34 -21.04 14.33 16.63
CA ALA A 34 -19.89 15.20 16.41
C ALA A 34 -19.10 15.46 17.71
N ALA A 35 -19.80 15.66 18.84
CA ALA A 35 -19.16 15.81 20.15
C ALA A 35 -18.38 14.54 20.58
N LYS A 36 -18.97 13.35 20.38
CA LYS A 36 -18.30 12.06 20.65
C LYS A 36 -17.05 11.87 19.78
N TRP A 37 -17.17 12.14 18.48
CA TRP A 37 -16.04 12.06 17.54
C TRP A 37 -14.95 13.09 17.83
N LYS A 38 -15.30 14.29 18.30
CA LYS A 38 -14.32 15.30 18.74
C LYS A 38 -13.51 14.83 19.94
N LYS A 39 -14.14 14.11 20.88
CA LYS A 39 -13.44 13.46 22.00
C LYS A 39 -12.51 12.35 21.50
N LEU A 40 -12.95 11.52 20.55
CA LEU A 40 -12.08 10.51 19.94
C LEU A 40 -10.88 11.14 19.22
N ALA A 41 -11.08 12.27 18.55
CA ALA A 41 -10.03 13.04 17.88
C ALA A 41 -9.02 13.71 18.84
N SER A 42 -9.24 13.64 20.17
CA SER A 42 -8.21 14.01 21.15
C SER A 42 -7.32 12.83 21.56
N ASN A 43 -7.72 11.59 21.25
CA ASN A 43 -6.94 10.40 21.57
C ASN A 43 -5.90 10.13 20.48
N LYS A 44 -4.62 10.27 20.83
CA LYS A 44 -3.48 10.06 19.91
C LYS A 44 -3.46 8.63 19.32
N THR A 45 -3.78 7.61 20.13
CA THR A 45 -3.80 6.21 19.70
C THR A 45 -4.91 5.96 18.68
N ALA A 46 -6.11 6.47 18.94
CA ALA A 46 -7.22 6.33 18.00
C ALA A 46 -6.90 6.98 16.64
N LEU A 47 -6.26 8.15 16.67
CA LEU A 47 -5.83 8.84 15.45
C LEU A 47 -4.69 8.12 14.72
N PHE A 48 -3.75 7.50 15.44
CA PHE A 48 -2.74 6.65 14.83
C PHE A 48 -3.38 5.47 14.08
N CYS A 49 -4.30 4.74 14.73
CA CYS A 49 -5.02 3.63 14.10
C CYS A 49 -5.86 4.11 12.90
N ALA A 50 -6.53 5.25 13.00
CA ALA A 50 -7.27 5.83 11.88
C ALA A 50 -6.35 6.20 10.71
N GLY A 51 -5.16 6.75 11.00
CA GLY A 51 -4.12 7.00 10.01
C GLY A 51 -3.68 5.72 9.31
N LEU A 52 -3.41 4.66 10.09
CA LEU A 52 -2.97 3.36 9.55
C LEU A 52 -4.05 2.75 8.66
N LEU A 53 -5.30 2.71 9.12
CA LEU A 53 -6.45 2.25 8.33
C LEU A 53 -6.59 3.07 7.04
N SER A 54 -6.40 4.39 7.09
CA SER A 54 -6.51 5.23 5.90
C SER A 54 -5.45 4.89 4.82
N VAL A 55 -4.24 4.49 5.22
CA VAL A 55 -3.21 4.01 4.29
C VAL A 55 -3.66 2.68 3.66
N PHE A 56 -4.09 1.71 4.47
CA PHE A 56 -4.59 0.42 3.96
C PHE A 56 -5.80 0.57 3.02
N PHE A 57 -6.76 1.43 3.36
CA PHE A 57 -7.89 1.75 2.49
C PHE A 57 -7.44 2.40 1.18
N THR A 58 -6.46 3.29 1.22
CA THR A 58 -5.94 3.94 0.00
C THR A 58 -5.29 2.93 -0.93
N VAL A 59 -4.49 2.00 -0.38
CA VAL A 59 -3.92 0.88 -1.15
C VAL A 59 -5.03 0.00 -1.73
N ALA A 60 -5.99 -0.42 -0.91
CA ALA A 60 -7.10 -1.26 -1.35
C ALA A 60 -7.95 -0.58 -2.44
N LEU A 61 -8.21 0.72 -2.34
CA LEU A 61 -8.97 1.48 -3.34
C LEU A 61 -8.21 1.61 -4.66
N THR A 62 -6.90 1.88 -4.58
CA THR A 62 -6.04 1.96 -5.77
C THR A 62 -5.98 0.62 -6.49
N ASP A 63 -5.95 -0.49 -5.75
CA ASP A 63 -5.99 -1.84 -6.31
C ASP A 63 -7.39 -2.30 -6.76
N SER A 64 -8.47 -1.63 -6.35
CA SER A 64 -9.84 -1.96 -6.75
C SER A 64 -10.27 -1.30 -8.07
N LEU A 65 -9.41 -0.48 -8.67
CA LEU A 65 -9.67 0.15 -9.97
C LEU A 65 -9.10 -0.71 -11.09
N HIS A 66 -9.93 -1.55 -11.70
CA HIS A 66 -9.52 -2.42 -12.80
C HIS A 66 -9.90 -1.86 -14.17
N PHE A 67 -8.96 -1.98 -15.10
CA PHE A 67 -9.20 -1.64 -16.48
C PHE A 67 -8.47 -2.60 -17.42
N ARG A 68 -8.91 -2.62 -18.68
CA ARG A 68 -8.22 -3.33 -19.77
C ARG A 68 -7.50 -2.31 -20.64
N PRO A 69 -6.16 -2.37 -20.73
CA PRO A 69 -5.42 -1.50 -21.64
C PRO A 69 -5.77 -1.84 -23.10
N ARG A 70 -5.71 -0.83 -23.96
CA ARG A 70 -5.89 -0.99 -25.41
C ARG A 70 -4.59 -1.53 -25.99
N LEU A 71 -4.68 -2.50 -26.89
CA LEU A 71 -3.53 -2.94 -27.68
C LEU A 71 -3.33 -2.00 -28.87
N GLU A 72 -2.07 -1.65 -29.13
CA GLU A 72 -1.72 -0.90 -30.33
C GLU A 72 -2.11 -1.73 -31.55
N THR A 73 -3.04 -1.17 -32.33
CA THR A 73 -3.63 -1.79 -33.51
C THR A 73 -3.50 -0.79 -34.66
N PRO A 74 -3.13 -1.23 -35.88
CA PRO A 74 -3.04 -0.34 -37.04
C PRO A 74 -4.35 0.45 -37.23
N ILE A 75 -4.24 1.68 -37.72
CA ILE A 75 -5.29 2.74 -37.76
C ILE A 75 -6.65 2.27 -38.36
N SER A 76 -6.66 1.16 -39.10
CA SER A 76 -7.83 0.64 -39.83
C SER A 76 -8.49 -0.61 -39.21
N GLN A 77 -8.12 -1.03 -37.99
CA GLN A 77 -8.76 -2.16 -37.29
C GLN A 77 -9.56 -1.72 -36.06
N ALA A 78 -10.60 -2.50 -35.74
CA ALA A 78 -11.40 -2.30 -34.54
C ALA A 78 -10.50 -2.27 -33.29
N VAL A 79 -10.87 -1.44 -32.30
CA VAL A 79 -10.10 -1.28 -31.06
C VAL A 79 -10.08 -2.61 -30.30
N ILE A 80 -8.93 -3.29 -30.26
CA ILE A 80 -8.74 -4.53 -29.50
C ILE A 80 -8.19 -4.20 -28.11
N TYR A 81 -8.79 -4.79 -27.08
CA TYR A 81 -8.37 -4.67 -25.68
C TYR A 81 -7.60 -5.91 -25.24
N ALA A 82 -6.66 -5.74 -24.31
CA ALA A 82 -5.95 -6.86 -23.71
C ALA A 82 -6.93 -7.80 -22.97
N PRO A 83 -6.72 -9.13 -23.01
CA PRO A 83 -7.56 -10.09 -22.31
C PRO A 83 -7.39 -10.03 -20.79
N LYS A 84 -6.21 -9.62 -20.31
CA LYS A 84 -5.88 -9.48 -18.89
C LYS A 84 -6.38 -8.15 -18.33
N THR A 85 -7.12 -8.21 -17.22
CA THR A 85 -7.49 -7.04 -16.41
C THR A 85 -6.32 -6.62 -15.54
N VAL A 86 -6.00 -5.33 -15.54
CA VAL A 86 -4.88 -4.73 -14.80
C VAL A 86 -5.46 -3.72 -13.82
N SER A 87 -5.01 -3.74 -12.56
CA SER A 87 -5.39 -2.71 -11.59
C SER A 87 -4.58 -1.42 -11.81
N VAL A 88 -5.04 -0.28 -11.30
CA VAL A 88 -4.24 0.97 -11.34
C VAL A 88 -2.93 0.79 -10.59
N LEU A 89 -2.94 0.06 -9.48
CA LEU A 89 -1.73 -0.31 -8.76
C LEU A 89 -0.78 -1.10 -9.68
N ASP A 90 -1.28 -2.11 -10.38
CA ASP A 90 -0.48 -2.87 -11.34
C ASP A 90 0.07 -2.00 -12.46
N PHE A 91 -0.68 -1.02 -12.96
CA PHE A 91 -0.20 -0.17 -14.04
C PHE A 91 1.02 0.65 -13.64
N TYR A 92 1.00 1.26 -12.45
CA TYR A 92 2.15 2.04 -11.96
C TYR A 92 3.31 1.15 -11.54
N VAL A 93 3.02 -0.02 -10.95
CA VAL A 93 4.04 -0.89 -10.38
C VAL A 93 4.66 -1.82 -11.44
N ALA A 94 3.92 -2.28 -12.45
CA ALA A 94 4.40 -3.29 -13.41
C ALA A 94 5.60 -2.84 -14.24
N GLU A 95 5.71 -1.54 -14.57
CA GLU A 95 6.87 -1.00 -15.26
C GLU A 95 8.10 -0.87 -14.35
N HIS A 96 7.89 -0.91 -13.03
CA HIS A 96 8.90 -0.65 -12.01
C HIS A 96 9.30 -1.88 -11.19
N ILE A 97 8.82 -3.09 -11.51
CA ILE A 97 9.28 -4.33 -10.87
C ILE A 97 10.46 -4.88 -11.68
N ALA A 98 11.41 -5.48 -10.97
CA ALA A 98 12.55 -6.20 -11.55
C ALA A 98 12.16 -7.18 -12.68
N GLY A 99 10.98 -7.78 -12.66
CA GLY A 99 10.47 -8.66 -13.70
C GLY A 99 9.82 -9.91 -13.09
N THR A 100 9.61 -10.93 -13.92
CA THR A 100 9.21 -12.27 -13.46
C THR A 100 10.38 -13.22 -13.62
N GLU A 101 10.62 -14.05 -12.61
CA GLU A 101 11.75 -14.98 -12.59
C GLU A 101 11.31 -16.41 -12.92
N ARG A 102 12.25 -17.34 -12.92
CA ARG A 102 11.97 -18.75 -13.24
C ARG A 102 11.42 -19.52 -12.05
N SER A 103 11.93 -19.24 -10.85
CA SER A 103 11.59 -19.97 -9.62
C SER A 103 11.72 -19.05 -8.40
N TYR A 104 11.73 -19.66 -7.23
CA TYR A 104 11.94 -19.02 -5.94
C TYR A 104 13.28 -18.29 -5.90
N SER A 105 13.30 -17.19 -5.15
CA SER A 105 14.53 -16.48 -4.79
C SER A 105 14.44 -15.98 -3.36
N ALA A 106 15.60 -15.89 -2.68
CA ALA A 106 15.67 -15.27 -1.37
C ALA A 106 15.55 -13.73 -1.47
N PRO A 107 15.16 -13.04 -0.39
CA PRO A 107 15.14 -11.58 -0.33
C PRO A 107 16.47 -10.96 -0.81
N PHE A 108 16.39 -9.99 -1.73
CA PHE A 108 17.54 -9.33 -2.35
C PHE A 108 18.54 -10.30 -3.00
N SER A 109 18.14 -11.51 -3.40
CA SER A 109 19.03 -12.45 -4.10
C SER A 109 19.40 -11.93 -5.51
N LEU A 110 20.54 -12.40 -6.03
CA LEU A 110 20.90 -12.29 -7.46
C LEU A 110 20.76 -13.63 -8.19
N PHE A 111 20.40 -14.68 -7.45
CA PHE A 111 20.35 -16.05 -7.93
C PHE A 111 19.02 -16.70 -7.59
N ASP A 112 18.59 -17.60 -8.46
CA ASP A 112 17.50 -18.54 -8.22
C ASP A 112 17.85 -19.47 -7.05
N TRP A 113 16.83 -19.97 -6.37
CA TRP A 113 16.96 -21.00 -5.35
C TRP A 113 17.21 -22.38 -5.95
N ASP A 114 16.76 -22.63 -7.18
CA ASP A 114 16.92 -23.93 -7.83
C ASP A 114 18.19 -23.98 -8.69
N LYS A 115 18.93 -25.10 -8.60
CA LYS A 115 20.07 -25.33 -9.48
C LYS A 115 19.61 -25.76 -10.85
N THR A 116 19.97 -24.98 -11.85
CA THR A 116 19.75 -25.28 -13.25
C THR A 116 21.07 -25.70 -13.90
N THR A 117 20.96 -26.41 -15.01
CA THR A 117 22.14 -26.79 -15.80
C THR A 117 22.48 -25.63 -16.71
N GLU A 118 23.63 -25.02 -16.47
CA GLU A 118 24.19 -23.98 -17.32
C GLU A 118 25.45 -24.53 -17.99
N ILE A 119 25.65 -24.22 -19.26
CA ILE A 119 26.84 -24.65 -20.00
C ILE A 119 27.91 -23.60 -19.75
N VAL A 120 28.89 -23.96 -18.93
CA VAL A 120 30.06 -23.12 -18.66
C VAL A 120 31.27 -23.88 -19.21
N ASP A 121 32.01 -23.25 -20.12
CA ASP A 121 33.18 -23.85 -20.77
C ASP A 121 32.88 -25.22 -21.44
N ASP A 122 31.79 -25.29 -22.22
CA ASP A 122 31.27 -26.50 -22.89
C ASP A 122 30.98 -27.70 -21.97
N LYS A 123 30.92 -27.48 -20.66
CA LYS A 123 30.54 -28.50 -19.68
C LYS A 123 29.21 -28.14 -19.03
N PRO A 124 28.26 -29.09 -18.95
CA PRO A 124 27.04 -28.89 -18.20
C PRO A 124 27.39 -28.85 -16.71
N VAL A 125 27.37 -27.66 -16.11
CA VAL A 125 27.58 -27.48 -14.68
C VAL A 125 26.27 -27.06 -14.04
N ARG A 126 25.86 -27.78 -13.01
CA ARG A 126 24.62 -27.51 -12.28
C ARG A 126 24.86 -26.46 -11.19
N ARG A 127 24.41 -25.23 -11.40
CA ARG A 127 24.58 -24.08 -10.49
C ARG A 127 23.27 -23.30 -10.34
N PHE A 128 23.23 -22.40 -9.35
CA PHE A 128 22.11 -21.47 -9.20
C PHE A 128 22.16 -20.46 -10.35
N ALA A 129 21.11 -20.44 -11.17
CA ALA A 129 21.01 -19.49 -12.27
C ALA A 129 20.93 -18.07 -11.73
N ARG A 130 21.45 -17.13 -12.51
CA ARG A 130 21.29 -15.71 -12.20
C ARG A 130 19.87 -15.26 -12.52
N LEU A 131 19.33 -14.42 -11.66
CA LEU A 131 18.04 -13.78 -11.88
C LEU A 131 18.10 -12.88 -13.11
N THR A 132 17.04 -12.94 -13.91
CA THR A 132 16.94 -12.20 -15.17
C THR A 132 16.36 -10.81 -14.97
N GLY A 133 15.43 -10.68 -14.04
CA GLY A 133 14.80 -9.42 -13.69
C GLY A 133 15.57 -8.62 -12.65
N ALA A 134 16.01 -9.26 -11.57
CA ALA A 134 16.72 -8.58 -10.50
C ALA A 134 18.20 -8.31 -10.82
N SER A 135 18.50 -7.04 -11.14
CA SER A 135 19.87 -6.52 -11.30
C SER A 135 20.77 -7.37 -12.21
N PRO A 136 20.38 -7.60 -13.49
CA PRO A 136 21.12 -8.45 -14.43
C PRO A 136 22.50 -7.89 -14.79
N THR A 137 22.82 -6.65 -14.42
CA THR A 137 24.13 -6.02 -14.67
C THR A 137 25.03 -5.99 -13.43
N VAL A 138 24.50 -6.25 -12.23
CA VAL A 138 25.27 -6.16 -10.97
C VAL A 138 26.03 -7.46 -10.71
N LEU A 139 27.36 -7.39 -10.75
CA LEU A 139 28.21 -8.52 -10.41
C LEU A 139 28.07 -8.90 -8.91
N PRO A 140 28.19 -10.19 -8.54
CA PRO A 140 28.05 -10.63 -7.15
C PRO A 140 28.96 -9.88 -6.16
N GLU A 141 30.19 -9.57 -6.58
CA GLU A 141 31.18 -8.83 -5.79
C GLU A 141 30.74 -7.38 -5.50
N GLY A 142 30.00 -6.78 -6.42
CA GLY A 142 29.47 -5.41 -6.32
C GLY A 142 28.09 -5.29 -5.67
N LYS A 143 27.46 -6.43 -5.33
CA LYS A 143 26.07 -6.49 -4.83
C LYS A 143 25.82 -5.55 -3.66
N THR A 144 26.68 -5.59 -2.64
CA THR A 144 26.52 -4.80 -1.41
C THR A 144 26.57 -3.31 -1.71
N ARG A 145 27.53 -2.86 -2.53
CA ARG A 145 27.66 -1.45 -2.92
C ARG A 145 26.45 -0.98 -3.73
N ALA A 146 25.98 -1.78 -4.67
CA ALA A 146 24.79 -1.46 -5.47
C ALA A 146 23.55 -1.33 -4.56
N LEU A 147 23.33 -2.32 -3.69
CA LEU A 147 22.22 -2.32 -2.74
C LEU A 147 22.24 -1.09 -1.82
N TRP A 148 23.40 -0.74 -1.25
CA TRP A 148 23.54 0.45 -0.40
C TRP A 148 23.32 1.75 -1.17
N SER A 149 23.73 1.82 -2.44
CA SER A 149 23.47 2.98 -3.29
C SER A 149 21.97 3.14 -3.56
N ASP A 150 21.27 2.06 -3.90
CA ASP A 150 19.83 2.09 -4.16
C ASP A 150 19.05 2.37 -2.88
N PHE A 151 19.47 1.80 -1.75
CA PHE A 151 18.93 2.11 -0.44
C PHE A 151 19.12 3.61 -0.09
N GLY A 152 20.31 4.16 -0.34
CA GLY A 152 20.59 5.59 -0.12
C GLY A 152 19.69 6.50 -0.98
N ARG A 153 19.49 6.15 -2.26
CA ARG A 153 18.53 6.82 -3.15
C ARG A 153 17.10 6.69 -2.62
N GLY A 154 16.73 5.53 -2.11
CA GLY A 154 15.43 5.26 -1.49
C GLY A 154 15.18 6.10 -0.23
N VAL A 155 16.17 6.22 0.65
CA VAL A 155 16.10 7.09 1.83
C VAL A 155 15.96 8.56 1.41
N ALA A 156 16.72 9.01 0.40
CA ALA A 156 16.65 10.38 -0.09
C ALA A 156 15.28 10.71 -0.72
N THR A 157 14.79 9.84 -1.61
CA THR A 157 13.49 10.00 -2.27
C THR A 157 12.34 9.87 -1.27
N GLY A 158 12.37 8.89 -0.38
CA GLY A 158 11.40 8.72 0.70
C GLY A 158 11.35 9.93 1.62
N SER A 159 12.50 10.42 2.09
CA SER A 159 12.56 11.64 2.91
C SER A 159 12.04 12.86 2.15
N GLY A 160 12.39 12.99 0.87
CA GLY A 160 11.89 14.05 0.00
C GLY A 160 10.36 14.04 -0.13
N LEU A 161 9.76 12.86 -0.36
CA LEU A 161 8.32 12.69 -0.43
C LEU A 161 7.64 13.03 0.90
N SER A 162 8.14 12.52 2.03
CA SER A 162 7.58 12.82 3.36
C SER A 162 7.67 14.30 3.71
N LEU A 163 8.79 14.96 3.37
CA LEU A 163 8.97 16.40 3.58
C LEU A 163 8.07 17.23 2.65
N SER A 164 7.88 16.78 1.40
CA SER A 164 6.97 17.43 0.46
C SER A 164 5.52 17.38 0.95
N LEU A 165 5.08 16.23 1.48
CA LEU A 165 3.77 16.09 2.12
C LEU A 165 3.64 17.07 3.30
N LEU A 166 4.63 17.11 4.18
CA LEU A 166 4.64 18.04 5.31
C LEU A 166 4.57 19.50 4.84
N ALA A 167 5.32 19.88 3.80
CA ALA A 167 5.32 21.22 3.24
C ALA A 167 3.96 21.59 2.63
N ILE A 168 3.32 20.68 1.89
CA ILE A 168 1.98 20.86 1.31
C ILE A 168 0.96 21.06 2.42
N VAL A 169 0.94 20.20 3.44
CA VAL A 169 0.01 20.32 4.57
C VAL A 169 0.28 21.59 5.36
N ALA A 170 1.55 21.96 5.55
CA ALA A 170 1.97 23.20 6.21
C ALA A 170 1.51 24.44 5.44
N ALA A 171 1.56 24.43 4.11
CA ALA A 171 1.11 25.50 3.24
C ALA A 171 -0.43 25.63 3.28
N LEU A 172 -1.16 24.53 3.17
CA LEU A 172 -2.63 24.51 3.22
C LEU A 172 -3.20 24.93 4.58
N ARG A 173 -2.47 24.67 5.68
CA ARG A 173 -2.89 25.02 7.05
C ARG A 173 -2.18 26.25 7.62
N ARG A 174 -1.45 26.98 6.78
CA ARG A 174 -0.71 28.18 7.15
C ARG A 174 -1.69 29.28 7.58
N ARG A 175 -1.45 29.93 8.72
CA ARG A 175 -2.15 31.18 9.07
C ARG A 175 -1.48 32.36 8.35
N ARG A 176 -2.24 33.42 8.01
CA ARG A 176 -1.74 34.57 7.23
C ARG A 176 -0.43 35.18 7.76
N SER A 177 -0.15 35.07 9.06
CA SER A 177 1.05 35.63 9.70
C SER A 177 2.16 34.60 10.00
N GLU A 178 1.96 33.32 9.72
CA GLU A 178 2.97 32.27 10.01
C GLU A 178 3.88 32.05 8.80
N SER A 179 5.14 31.69 9.01
CA SER A 179 6.01 31.13 7.95
C SER A 179 5.74 29.63 7.74
N ILE A 180 6.12 29.06 6.60
CA ILE A 180 5.96 27.63 6.30
C ILE A 180 6.67 26.77 7.36
N PHE A 181 7.88 27.16 7.77
CA PHE A 181 8.64 26.45 8.80
C PHE A 181 7.93 26.45 10.17
N GLN A 182 7.34 27.59 10.55
CA GLN A 182 6.58 27.70 11.79
C GLN A 182 5.30 26.83 11.74
N SER A 183 4.62 26.81 10.60
CA SER A 183 3.46 25.94 10.36
C SER A 183 3.84 24.46 10.45
N ALA A 184 4.95 24.06 9.81
CA ALA A 184 5.45 22.68 9.86
C ALA A 184 5.82 22.25 11.29
N ARG A 185 6.55 23.09 12.04
CA ARG A 185 6.88 22.83 13.44
C ARG A 185 5.64 22.69 14.33
N ARG A 186 4.60 23.49 14.07
CA ARG A 186 3.31 23.40 14.77
C ARG A 186 2.57 22.09 14.44
N LEU A 187 2.61 21.64 13.19
CA LEU A 187 1.92 20.41 12.75
C LEU A 187 2.57 19.15 13.32
N VAL A 188 3.90 19.13 13.40
CA VAL A 188 4.67 18.00 13.95
C VAL A 188 4.67 18.00 15.48
N GLY A 189 4.49 19.15 16.11
CA GLY A 189 4.50 19.28 17.57
C GLY A 189 3.36 18.54 18.28
N ASP A 190 3.60 18.19 19.55
CA ASP A 190 2.68 17.42 20.40
C ASP A 190 1.31 18.06 20.65
N LYS A 191 1.22 19.38 20.47
CA LYS A 191 -0.01 20.15 20.67
C LYS A 191 -1.01 19.97 19.52
N ASN A 192 -0.59 19.43 18.38
CA ASN A 192 -1.49 19.16 17.26
C ASN A 192 -2.15 17.78 17.47
N PRO A 193 -3.48 17.68 17.67
CA PRO A 193 -4.14 16.40 17.84
C PRO A 193 -3.95 15.48 16.62
N LEU A 194 -3.85 16.05 15.41
CA LEU A 194 -3.71 15.29 14.16
C LEU A 194 -2.27 14.87 13.83
N SER A 195 -1.30 15.11 14.72
CA SER A 195 0.09 14.72 14.49
C SER A 195 0.28 13.21 14.25
N PRO A 196 -0.43 12.27 14.92
CA PRO A 196 -0.22 10.84 14.67
C PRO A 196 -0.61 10.42 13.25
N VAL A 197 -1.71 10.95 12.71
CA VAL A 197 -2.13 10.69 11.32
C VAL A 197 -1.07 11.18 10.34
N LEU A 198 -0.53 12.38 10.58
CA LEU A 198 0.52 12.95 9.75
C LEU A 198 1.78 12.09 9.77
N TRP A 199 2.20 11.61 10.94
CA TRP A 199 3.35 10.72 11.08
C TRP A 199 3.16 9.38 10.35
N VAL A 200 1.97 8.79 10.44
CA VAL A 200 1.66 7.56 9.68
C VAL A 200 1.78 7.79 8.18
N TRP A 201 1.19 8.86 7.67
CA TRP A 201 1.29 9.18 6.24
C TRP A 201 2.72 9.53 5.82
N MET A 202 3.45 10.33 6.61
CA MET A 202 4.86 10.59 6.34
C MET A 202 5.68 9.29 6.30
N GLY A 203 5.41 8.35 7.22
CA GLY A 203 6.02 7.02 7.21
C GLY A 203 5.64 6.21 5.97
N ALA A 204 4.37 6.23 5.56
CA ALA A 204 3.90 5.56 4.36
C ALA A 204 4.58 6.11 3.09
N PHE A 205 4.67 7.43 2.94
CA PHE A 205 5.38 8.07 1.82
C PHE A 205 6.89 7.78 1.85
N PHE A 206 7.50 7.70 3.04
CA PHE A 206 8.89 7.32 3.19
C PHE A 206 9.12 5.90 2.68
N VAL A 207 8.27 4.95 3.12
CA VAL A 207 8.32 3.55 2.66
C VAL A 207 8.09 3.48 1.14
N VAL A 208 7.12 4.21 0.60
CA VAL A 208 6.88 4.25 -0.85
C VAL A 208 8.12 4.72 -1.61
N GLY A 209 8.79 5.79 -1.17
CA GLY A 209 10.03 6.25 -1.81
C GLY A 209 11.18 5.24 -1.69
N LEU A 210 11.30 4.57 -0.54
CA LEU A 210 12.27 3.49 -0.35
C LEU A 210 12.03 2.33 -1.33
N LEU A 211 10.78 1.89 -1.43
CA LEU A 211 10.37 0.83 -2.37
C LEU A 211 10.61 1.29 -3.81
N TRP A 212 10.28 2.52 -4.16
CA TRP A 212 10.45 3.05 -5.52
C TRP A 212 11.89 2.97 -6.04
N ALA A 213 12.87 3.16 -5.16
CA ALA A 213 14.29 3.06 -5.54
C ALA A 213 14.81 1.62 -5.57
N LEU A 214 14.28 0.72 -4.73
CA LEU A 214 14.78 -0.65 -4.58
C LEU A 214 14.09 -1.65 -5.51
N TRP A 215 12.78 -1.52 -5.69
CA TRP A 215 11.93 -2.51 -6.38
C TRP A 215 12.29 -2.75 -7.86
N PRO A 216 12.77 -1.75 -8.64
CA PRO A 216 13.18 -1.98 -10.02
C PRO A 216 14.41 -2.88 -10.14
N SER A 217 15.29 -2.86 -9.14
CA SER A 217 16.57 -3.55 -9.18
C SER A 217 16.56 -4.84 -8.34
N TRP A 218 15.65 -4.97 -7.38
CA TRP A 218 15.69 -6.00 -6.35
C TRP A 218 14.31 -6.56 -6.00
N HIS A 219 14.21 -7.88 -5.90
CA HIS A 219 13.08 -8.54 -5.24
C HIS A 219 13.23 -8.44 -3.71
N ILE A 220 12.58 -7.44 -3.12
CA ILE A 220 12.72 -7.07 -1.70
C ILE A 220 12.30 -8.23 -0.78
N PHE A 221 11.24 -8.95 -1.11
CA PHE A 221 10.78 -10.15 -0.39
C PHE A 221 11.09 -11.46 -1.13
N GLY A 222 11.83 -11.40 -2.24
CA GLY A 222 12.09 -12.55 -3.11
C GLY A 222 10.91 -12.87 -4.04
N THR A 223 10.99 -14.05 -4.66
CA THR A 223 10.01 -14.56 -5.63
C THR A 223 9.37 -15.87 -5.16
N ASP A 224 8.16 -16.14 -5.63
CA ASP A 224 7.43 -17.39 -5.38
C ASP A 224 7.83 -18.51 -6.36
N ALA A 225 7.14 -19.66 -6.27
CA ALA A 225 7.40 -20.84 -7.10
C ALA A 225 7.27 -20.60 -8.60
N VAL A 226 6.47 -19.60 -8.96
CA VAL A 226 6.13 -19.23 -10.34
C VAL A 226 6.96 -18.00 -10.77
N GLY A 227 7.87 -17.53 -9.92
CA GLY A 227 8.73 -16.39 -10.17
C GLY A 227 8.02 -15.03 -10.05
N ASN A 228 6.86 -14.96 -9.42
CA ASN A 228 6.20 -13.69 -9.14
C ASN A 228 6.84 -13.01 -7.93
N ASP A 229 6.85 -11.68 -7.96
CA ASP A 229 7.32 -10.87 -6.85
C ASP A 229 6.40 -11.02 -5.61
N VAL A 230 6.98 -11.41 -4.48
CA VAL A 230 6.24 -11.65 -3.23
C VAL A 230 5.76 -10.35 -2.60
N LEU A 231 6.50 -9.24 -2.76
CA LEU A 231 6.07 -7.93 -2.25
C LEU A 231 4.83 -7.43 -3.01
N LEU A 232 4.78 -7.61 -4.33
CA LEU A 232 3.58 -7.28 -5.11
C LEU A 232 2.38 -8.12 -4.63
N SER A 233 2.60 -9.42 -4.42
CA SER A 233 1.57 -10.33 -3.95
C SER A 233 1.06 -9.95 -2.55
N ALA A 234 1.97 -9.57 -1.64
CA ALA A 234 1.63 -9.06 -0.32
C ALA A 234 0.82 -7.75 -0.39
N LEU A 235 1.19 -6.82 -1.27
CA LEU A 235 0.48 -5.56 -1.44
C LEU A 235 -0.93 -5.76 -2.00
N LYS A 236 -1.11 -6.69 -2.95
CA LYS A 236 -2.44 -7.08 -3.45
C LYS A 236 -3.30 -7.77 -2.39
N SER A 237 -2.68 -8.53 -1.49
CA SER A 237 -3.41 -9.21 -0.41
C SER A 237 -4.10 -8.23 0.55
N VAL A 238 -3.60 -6.99 0.65
CA VAL A 238 -4.21 -5.92 1.46
C VAL A 238 -5.68 -5.74 1.13
N ARG A 239 -6.03 -5.72 -0.15
CA ARG A 239 -7.41 -5.53 -0.60
C ARG A 239 -8.33 -6.59 0.00
N THR A 240 -7.92 -7.86 -0.11
CA THR A 240 -8.65 -9.00 0.44
C THR A 240 -8.70 -8.94 1.98
N GLY A 241 -7.59 -8.58 2.63
CA GLY A 241 -7.54 -8.42 4.09
C GLY A 241 -8.49 -7.34 4.62
N VAL A 242 -8.59 -6.20 3.94
CA VAL A 242 -9.54 -5.13 4.30
C VAL A 242 -10.98 -5.62 4.20
N VAL A 243 -11.34 -6.33 3.14
CA VAL A 243 -12.69 -6.88 2.95
C VAL A 243 -13.03 -7.90 4.04
N ILE A 244 -12.14 -8.86 4.31
CA ILE A 244 -12.36 -9.89 5.33
C ILE A 244 -12.49 -9.24 6.72
N GLY A 245 -11.59 -8.32 7.07
CA GLY A 245 -11.60 -7.65 8.36
C GLY A 245 -12.85 -6.80 8.59
N THR A 246 -13.30 -6.05 7.57
CA THR A 246 -14.52 -5.26 7.66
C THR A 246 -15.78 -6.14 7.75
N LEU A 247 -15.85 -7.23 6.98
CA LEU A 247 -16.96 -8.17 7.06
C LEU A 247 -17.04 -8.84 8.44
N ALA A 248 -15.91 -9.29 8.98
CA ALA A 248 -15.85 -9.87 10.32
C ALA A 248 -16.33 -8.88 11.39
N THR A 249 -15.89 -7.62 11.30
CA THR A 249 -16.32 -6.56 12.21
C THR A 249 -17.83 -6.32 12.11
N PHE A 250 -18.36 -6.24 10.89
CA PHE A 250 -19.78 -6.00 10.65
C PHE A 250 -20.66 -7.15 11.17
N CYS A 251 -20.24 -8.40 10.98
CA CYS A 251 -20.97 -9.57 11.48
C CYS A 251 -20.94 -9.69 13.01
N MET A 252 -19.80 -9.35 13.64
CA MET A 252 -19.63 -9.49 15.08
C MET A 252 -20.22 -8.32 15.89
N LEU A 253 -20.31 -7.13 15.30
CA LEU A 253 -20.75 -5.93 16.02
C LEU A 253 -22.19 -6.04 16.56
N PRO A 254 -23.20 -6.50 15.81
CA PRO A 254 -24.57 -6.63 16.32
C PRO A 254 -24.72 -7.57 17.54
N PRO A 255 -24.26 -8.84 17.50
CA PRO A 255 -24.37 -9.71 18.68
C PRO A 255 -23.52 -9.20 19.85
N ALA A 256 -22.34 -8.62 19.59
CA ALA A 256 -21.52 -8.03 20.65
C ALA A 256 -22.23 -6.87 21.37
N ILE A 257 -22.91 -5.99 20.62
CA ILE A 257 -23.69 -4.90 21.21
C ILE A 257 -24.89 -5.45 21.99
N LEU A 258 -25.62 -6.42 21.44
CA LEU A 258 -26.76 -7.04 22.12
C LEU A 258 -26.34 -7.65 23.46
N LEU A 259 -25.31 -8.50 23.44
CA LEU A 259 -24.78 -9.17 24.63
C LEU A 259 -24.20 -8.16 25.63
N GLY A 260 -23.51 -7.11 25.15
CA GLY A 260 -22.99 -6.06 26.02
C GLY A 260 -24.09 -5.26 26.73
N ILE A 261 -25.19 -4.94 26.02
CA ILE A 261 -26.34 -4.25 26.61
C ILE A 261 -27.05 -5.18 27.61
N THR A 262 -27.28 -6.46 27.28
CA THR A 262 -27.91 -7.40 28.22
C THR A 262 -27.06 -7.59 29.47
N ALA A 263 -25.75 -7.75 29.34
CA ALA A 263 -24.84 -7.87 30.50
C ALA A 263 -24.88 -6.60 31.38
N GLY A 264 -24.90 -5.42 30.77
CA GLY A 264 -25.02 -4.15 31.49
C GLY A 264 -26.37 -3.97 32.19
N TYR A 265 -27.47 -4.42 31.56
CA TYR A 265 -28.82 -4.36 32.12
C TYR A 265 -28.99 -5.34 33.29
N PHE A 266 -28.56 -6.59 33.12
CA PHE A 266 -28.70 -7.64 34.13
C PHE A 266 -27.60 -7.62 35.19
N LYS A 267 -26.55 -6.79 35.07
CA LYS A 267 -25.45 -6.65 36.05
C LYS A 267 -24.85 -7.99 36.54
N GLY A 268 -24.85 -9.02 35.70
CA GLY A 268 -24.35 -10.35 36.05
C GLY A 268 -25.33 -11.29 36.77
N TRP A 269 -26.64 -11.00 36.79
CA TRP A 269 -27.63 -11.88 37.45
C TRP A 269 -27.99 -13.15 36.66
N ILE A 270 -27.58 -13.22 35.39
CA ILE A 270 -27.86 -14.35 34.47
C ILE A 270 -26.55 -15.11 34.14
N ASP A 271 -25.44 -14.80 34.83
CA ASP A 271 -24.19 -15.56 34.74
C ASP A 271 -24.23 -16.76 35.71
#